data_AF-A0A8T0RNB5-F1
#
_entry.id   AF-A0A8T0RNB5-F1
#
_cell.length_a   1.000
_cell.length_b   1.000
_cell.length_c   1.000
_cell.angle_alpha   90.00
_cell.angle_beta   90.00
_cell.angle_gamma   90.00
#
_symmetry.space_group_name_H-M   'P 1'
#
loop_
_entity.id
_entity.type
_entity.pdbx_description
1 polymer ?
#
loop_
_entity_poly.entity_id
_entity_poly.type
_entity_poly.pdbx_seq_one_letter_code
_entity_poly.pdbx_strand_id
1 'polypeptide(L)'
;MNRINAPKVIECFGSDGNKYRQLAKSGNDDLRQDAVMEQFFSLVNTFLQNHRDTSQRRLRIRTYKVVPFTPSAGVVEWVNGTVPLGDYLLGSTRISGAHGRYGTGDWTYLQCREYLMSEKDKRRAFLKICNNFRPVMHHFFLERFLLPADWFQSRLAYTRSVAASSMVGYIVGLGDRHSMNILIDQDTAEVVHIDLGVAFEQGLMLKTPERVPFRLTRDIIDGMGVTGVEGVFRRCCEKTLSVINNNNIAFFPKQVGVG
;
A
#
# COMPACT_ATOMS: atom_id res chain seq x y z
N MET A 1 -8.80 22.02 -7.54
CA MET A 1 -9.93 21.08 -7.37
C MET A 1 -10.20 20.98 -5.88
N ASN A 2 -11.21 21.72 -5.40
CA ASN A 2 -11.62 21.70 -4.01
C ASN A 2 -12.16 20.31 -3.66
N ARG A 3 -11.45 19.55 -2.82
CA ARG A 3 -12.03 18.37 -2.17
C ARG A 3 -13.13 18.87 -1.23
N ILE A 4 -14.35 18.38 -1.43
CA ILE A 4 -15.56 18.81 -0.71
C ILE A 4 -15.46 18.52 0.80
N ASN A 5 -14.58 17.60 1.20
CA ASN A 5 -14.20 17.37 2.60
C ASN A 5 -12.76 17.85 2.82
N ALA A 6 -12.57 18.77 3.77
CA ALA A 6 -11.26 19.19 4.25
C ALA A 6 -10.95 18.38 5.53
N PRO A 7 -10.25 17.23 5.43
CA PRO A 7 -9.92 16.45 6.61
C PRO A 7 -9.01 17.26 7.52
N LYS A 8 -9.27 17.20 8.82
CA LYS A 8 -8.53 17.98 9.83
C LYS A 8 -7.50 17.09 10.51
N VAL A 9 -6.24 17.51 10.51
CA VAL A 9 -5.22 16.87 11.32
C VAL A 9 -5.28 17.47 12.71
N ILE A 10 -5.46 16.62 13.72
CA ILE A 10 -5.50 16.97 15.14
C ILE A 10 -4.28 16.34 15.82
N GLU A 11 -3.70 17.04 16.79
CA GLU A 11 -2.64 16.52 17.65
C GLU A 11 -3.17 16.37 19.07
N CYS A 12 -3.07 15.17 19.62
CA CYS A 12 -3.51 14.81 20.97
C CYS A 12 -2.29 14.49 21.83
N PHE A 13 -2.27 14.97 23.07
CA PHE A 13 -1.24 14.65 24.04
C PHE A 13 -1.69 13.46 24.89
N GLY A 14 -0.92 12.38 24.87
CA GLY A 14 -1.17 11.21 25.71
C GLY A 14 -0.77 11.45 27.17
N SER A 15 -1.29 10.61 28.06
CA SER A 15 -0.89 10.59 29.48
C SER A 15 0.57 10.17 29.67
N ASP A 16 1.20 9.60 28.65
CA ASP A 16 2.61 9.25 28.56
C ASP A 16 3.50 10.42 28.10
N GLY A 17 2.93 11.60 27.85
CA GLY A 17 3.63 12.78 27.36
C GLY A 17 3.93 12.78 25.87
N ASN A 18 3.53 11.75 25.13
CA ASN A 18 3.76 11.66 23.70
C ASN A 18 2.67 12.36 22.88
N LYS A 19 3.04 12.80 21.67
CA LYS A 19 2.14 13.44 20.72
C LYS A 19 1.58 12.42 19.73
N TYR A 20 0.26 12.38 19.63
CA TYR A 20 -0.47 11.47 18.75
C TYR A 20 -1.25 12.27 17.72
N ARG A 21 -0.81 12.19 16.47
CA ARG A 21 -1.52 12.81 15.35
C ARG A 21 -2.71 11.93 14.95
N GLN A 22 -3.79 12.58 14.57
CA GLN A 22 -5.05 11.95 14.19
C GLN A 22 -5.65 12.69 13.00
N LEU A 23 -6.30 11.97 12.11
CA LEU A 23 -7.03 12.52 10.98
C LEU A 23 -8.53 12.44 11.29
N ALA A 24 -9.14 13.58 11.59
CA ALA A 24 -10.59 13.69 11.68
C ALA A 24 -11.17 13.79 10.26
N LYS A 25 -11.89 12.74 9.87
CA LYS A 25 -12.65 12.70 8.61
C LYS A 25 -14.13 12.92 8.94
N SER A 26 -14.77 13.80 8.17
CA SER A 26 -16.20 14.11 8.28
C SER A 26 -16.76 14.33 6.88
N GLY A 27 -17.98 13.88 6.63
CA GLY A 27 -18.69 14.04 5.36
C GLY A 27 -19.18 12.68 4.81
N ASN A 28 -19.13 12.51 3.50
CA ASN A 28 -19.65 11.32 2.83
C ASN A 28 -18.73 10.07 2.88
N ASP A 29 -17.65 10.10 3.67
CA ASP A 29 -16.72 8.98 3.76
C ASP A 29 -17.15 8.03 4.90
N ASP A 30 -17.61 6.83 4.55
CA ASP A 30 -18.05 5.82 5.52
C ASP A 30 -16.86 5.03 6.10
N LEU A 31 -16.33 5.52 7.21
CA LEU A 31 -15.19 4.91 7.91
C LEU A 31 -15.49 3.53 8.51
N ARG A 32 -16.74 3.06 8.51
CA ARG A 32 -17.05 1.70 8.98
C ARG A 32 -16.40 0.66 8.08
N GLN A 33 -16.34 0.91 6.77
CA GLN A 33 -15.67 0.01 5.84
C GLN A 33 -14.17 -0.07 6.14
N ASP A 34 -13.49 1.07 6.32
CA ASP A 34 -12.10 1.13 6.75
C ASP A 34 -11.87 0.38 8.08
N ALA A 35 -12.74 0.59 9.08
CA ALA A 35 -12.62 -0.08 10.37
C ALA A 35 -12.78 -1.60 10.28
N VAL A 36 -13.71 -2.09 9.45
CA VAL A 36 -13.89 -3.53 9.21
C VAL A 36 -12.67 -4.12 8.49
N MET A 37 -12.10 -3.40 7.51
CA MET A 37 -10.88 -3.84 6.84
C MET A 37 -9.68 -3.92 7.81
N GLU A 38 -9.51 -2.94 8.68
CA GLU A 38 -8.45 -2.95 9.71
C GLU A 38 -8.62 -4.10 10.72
N GLN A 39 -9.86 -4.44 11.08
CA GLN A 39 -10.15 -5.62 11.90
C GLN A 39 -9.77 -6.92 11.18
N PHE A 40 -10.11 -7.02 9.89
CA PHE A 40 -9.74 -8.17 9.07
C PHE A 40 -8.22 -8.32 8.95
N PHE A 41 -7.48 -7.23 8.70
CA PHE A 41 -6.02 -7.25 8.66
C PHE A 41 -5.41 -7.65 10.00
N SER A 42 -5.98 -7.17 11.11
CA SER A 42 -5.57 -7.57 12.46
C SER A 42 -5.78 -9.07 12.70
N LEU A 43 -6.89 -9.63 12.23
CA LEU A 43 -7.16 -11.08 12.29
C LEU A 43 -6.15 -11.88 11.45
N VAL A 44 -5.86 -11.44 10.23
CA VAL A 44 -4.83 -12.07 9.39
C VAL A 44 -3.48 -12.06 10.08
N ASN A 45 -3.08 -10.94 10.70
CA ASN A 45 -1.83 -10.85 11.45
C ASN A 45 -1.74 -11.90 12.56
N THR A 46 -2.82 -12.15 13.29
CA THR A 46 -2.89 -13.22 14.30
C THR A 46 -2.59 -14.59 13.69
N PHE A 47 -3.18 -14.92 12.54
CA PHE A 47 -2.91 -16.19 11.86
C PHE A 47 -1.48 -16.29 11.33
N LEU A 48 -0.94 -15.21 10.75
CA LEU A 48 0.44 -15.15 10.28
C LEU A 48 1.44 -15.31 11.43
N GLN A 49 1.14 -14.80 12.62
CA GLN A 49 1.99 -14.95 13.81
C GLN A 49 1.92 -16.36 14.42
N ASN A 50 0.76 -17.02 14.34
CA ASN A 50 0.57 -18.38 14.87
C ASN A 50 1.20 -19.47 13.98
N HIS A 51 1.49 -19.17 12.71
CA HIS A 51 2.13 -20.11 11.81
C HIS A 51 3.67 -19.95 11.82
N ARG A 52 4.40 -21.04 12.11
CA ARG A 52 5.86 -21.04 12.35
C ARG A 52 6.66 -20.35 11.24
N ASP A 53 6.41 -20.69 9.98
CA ASP A 53 7.20 -20.16 8.86
C ASP A 53 7.02 -18.64 8.67
N THR A 54 5.80 -18.14 8.85
CA THR A 54 5.45 -16.74 8.63
C THR A 54 5.89 -15.89 9.82
N SER A 55 5.78 -16.43 11.04
CA SER A 55 6.28 -15.82 12.27
C SER A 55 7.81 -15.66 12.27
N GLN A 56 8.55 -16.70 11.89
CA GLN A 56 10.02 -16.63 11.74
C GLN A 56 10.47 -15.55 10.74
N ARG A 57 9.65 -15.28 9.72
CA ARG A 57 9.91 -14.24 8.71
C ARG A 57 9.33 -12.88 9.10
N ARG A 58 8.66 -12.77 10.25
CA ARG A 58 7.93 -11.59 10.73
C ARG A 58 6.95 -11.06 9.68
N LEU A 59 6.28 -11.97 8.98
CA LEU A 59 5.30 -11.60 7.97
C LEU A 59 4.07 -11.01 8.65
N ARG A 60 3.76 -9.76 8.34
CA ARG A 60 2.63 -9.02 8.88
C ARG A 60 2.18 -7.95 7.89
N ILE A 61 0.95 -7.51 8.05
CA ILE A 61 0.36 -6.33 7.44
C ILE A 61 0.44 -5.22 8.48
N ARG A 62 0.92 -4.04 8.10
CA ARG A 62 0.87 -2.88 8.99
C ARG A 62 -0.56 -2.37 9.07
N THR A 63 -1.09 -2.28 10.28
CA THR A 63 -2.44 -1.80 10.59
C THR A 63 -2.39 -0.45 11.29
N TYR A 64 -3.52 0.25 11.30
CA TYR A 64 -3.73 1.49 12.04
C TYR A 64 -5.15 1.51 12.62
N LYS A 65 -5.41 2.41 13.57
CA LYS A 65 -6.72 2.49 14.22
C LYS A 65 -7.67 3.40 13.46
N VAL A 66 -8.86 2.89 13.21
CA VAL A 66 -10.01 3.65 12.69
C VAL A 66 -11.14 3.53 13.71
N VAL A 67 -11.62 4.68 14.18
CA VAL A 67 -12.71 4.77 15.15
C VAL A 67 -13.85 5.57 14.52
N PRO A 68 -14.85 4.90 13.92
CA PRO A 68 -16.05 5.56 13.44
C PRO A 68 -16.89 6.03 14.64
N PHE A 69 -17.35 7.28 14.61
CA PHE A 69 -18.26 7.83 15.62
C PHE A 69 -19.71 7.80 15.13
N THR A 70 -19.90 8.11 13.85
CA THR A 70 -21.19 8.09 13.15
C THR A 70 -20.99 7.50 11.75
N PRO A 71 -22.07 7.26 10.97
CA PRO A 71 -21.95 6.82 9.58
C PRO A 71 -21.19 7.79 8.65
N SER A 72 -20.97 9.03 9.08
CA SER A 72 -20.38 10.12 8.27
C SER A 72 -19.19 10.81 8.95
N ALA A 73 -18.76 10.33 10.12
CA ALA A 73 -17.67 10.95 10.86
C ALA A 73 -16.93 9.94 11.74
N GLY A 74 -15.63 10.18 11.88
CA GLY A 74 -14.78 9.44 12.80
C GLY A 74 -13.33 9.88 12.70
N VAL A 75 -12.47 9.13 13.38
CA VAL A 75 -11.06 9.45 13.49
C VAL A 75 -10.22 8.29 12.99
N VAL A 76 -9.19 8.63 12.23
CA VAL A 76 -8.19 7.70 11.73
C VAL A 76 -6.85 8.05 12.38
N GLU A 77 -6.14 7.04 12.87
CA GLU A 77 -4.77 7.17 13.37
C GLU A 77 -3.85 7.72 12.27
N TRP A 78 -3.02 8.70 12.62
CA TRP A 78 -1.96 9.13 11.72
C TRP A 78 -0.76 8.20 11.85
N VAL A 79 -0.41 7.52 10.75
CA VAL A 79 0.76 6.62 10.73
C VAL A 79 2.04 7.47 10.63
N ASN A 80 2.64 7.78 11.78
CA ASN A 80 3.84 8.59 11.89
C ASN A 80 5.04 7.98 11.16
N GLY A 81 6.00 8.82 10.77
CA GLY A 81 7.23 8.39 10.08
C GLY A 81 7.02 7.91 8.65
N THR A 82 5.79 7.90 8.13
CA THR A 82 5.50 7.44 6.77
C THR A 82 5.44 8.57 5.76
N VAL A 83 5.69 8.24 4.49
CA VAL A 83 5.45 9.12 3.33
C VAL A 83 4.65 8.37 2.26
N PRO A 84 3.73 9.03 1.54
CA PRO A 84 3.10 8.42 0.38
C PRO A 84 4.13 8.03 -0.68
N LEU A 85 3.97 6.85 -1.28
CA LEU A 85 4.85 6.37 -2.35
C LEU A 85 4.89 7.37 -3.51
N GLY A 86 3.75 7.97 -3.85
CA GLY A 86 3.64 9.01 -4.87
C GLY A 86 4.47 10.26 -4.56
N ASP A 87 4.49 10.68 -3.29
CA ASP A 87 5.27 11.84 -2.86
C ASP A 87 6.78 11.55 -2.88
N TYR A 88 7.21 10.36 -2.48
CA TYR A 88 8.63 9.99 -2.63
C TYR A 88 9.05 9.93 -4.12
N LEU A 89 8.26 9.24 -4.95
CA LEU A 89 8.62 8.97 -6.34
C LEU A 89 8.56 10.22 -7.23
N LEU A 90 7.51 11.04 -7.07
CA LEU A 90 7.24 12.19 -7.96
C LEU A 90 7.41 13.55 -7.25
N GLY A 91 7.30 13.60 -5.93
CA GLY A 91 7.28 14.85 -5.18
C GLY A 91 5.94 15.59 -5.32
N SER A 92 5.66 16.52 -4.41
CA SER A 92 4.40 17.28 -4.42
C SER A 92 4.21 18.11 -5.69
N THR A 93 5.31 18.56 -6.32
CA THR A 93 5.30 19.29 -7.60
C THR A 93 5.37 18.37 -8.83
N ARG A 94 5.48 17.04 -8.63
CA ARG A 94 5.72 16.01 -9.66
C ARG A 94 7.04 16.13 -10.43
N ILE A 95 7.97 16.94 -9.92
CA ILE A 95 9.28 17.19 -10.52
C ILE A 95 10.41 16.92 -9.52
N SER A 96 10.19 17.13 -8.22
CA SER A 96 11.23 17.03 -7.19
C SER A 96 11.39 15.64 -6.56
N GLY A 97 10.56 14.67 -6.92
CA GLY A 97 10.67 13.30 -6.40
C GLY A 97 11.89 12.53 -6.89
N ALA A 98 12.02 11.28 -6.45
CA ALA A 98 13.11 10.38 -6.86
C ALA A 98 13.28 10.28 -8.38
N HIS A 99 12.19 10.25 -9.16
CA HIS A 99 12.25 10.24 -10.63
C HIS A 99 12.89 11.50 -11.21
N GLY A 100 12.68 12.67 -10.60
CA GLY A 100 13.34 13.90 -11.04
C GLY A 100 14.81 13.98 -10.61
N ARG A 101 15.16 13.40 -9.46
CA ARG A 101 16.53 13.41 -8.93
C ARG A 101 17.45 12.39 -9.62
N TYR A 102 16.94 11.19 -9.89
CA TYR A 102 17.74 10.07 -10.40
C TYR A 102 17.41 9.69 -11.85
N GLY A 103 16.26 10.11 -12.38
CA GLY A 103 15.84 9.86 -13.76
C GLY A 103 16.39 10.89 -14.75
N THR A 104 17.62 11.39 -14.59
CA THR A 104 18.19 12.36 -15.54
C THR A 104 18.26 11.75 -16.94
N GLY A 105 17.64 12.44 -17.91
CA GLY A 105 17.53 11.98 -19.31
C GLY A 105 16.28 11.13 -19.59
N ASP A 106 15.51 10.75 -18.58
CA ASP A 106 14.23 10.06 -18.75
C ASP A 106 13.12 11.06 -19.07
N TRP A 107 12.01 10.53 -19.57
CA TRP A 107 10.77 11.30 -19.68
C TRP A 107 10.27 11.70 -18.30
N THR A 108 9.63 12.86 -18.21
CA THR A 108 8.94 13.30 -17.00
C THR A 108 7.58 12.65 -16.88
N TYR A 109 7.01 12.63 -15.66
CA TYR A 109 5.63 12.18 -15.43
C TYR A 109 4.62 12.85 -16.38
N LEU A 110 4.78 14.15 -16.63
CA LEU A 110 3.89 14.90 -17.52
C LEU A 110 4.00 14.40 -18.96
N GLN A 111 5.22 14.25 -19.47
CA GLN A 111 5.47 13.71 -20.82
C GLN A 111 4.90 12.29 -20.96
N CYS A 112 5.10 11.42 -19.97
CA CYS A 112 4.52 10.07 -19.98
C CYS A 112 2.98 10.12 -20.02
N ARG A 113 2.36 11.00 -19.22
CA ARG A 113 0.91 11.14 -19.15
C ARG A 113 0.33 11.68 -20.45
N GLU A 114 0.91 12.75 -20.99
CA GLU A 114 0.48 13.35 -22.26
C GLU A 114 0.61 12.36 -23.41
N TYR A 115 1.75 11.67 -23.51
CA TYR A 115 1.97 10.66 -24.55
C TYR A 115 0.99 9.49 -24.45
N LEU A 116 0.74 8.98 -23.24
CA LEU A 116 -0.24 7.92 -23.04
C LEU A 116 -1.66 8.37 -23.42
N MET A 117 -2.01 9.64 -23.18
CA MET A 117 -3.34 10.19 -23.51
C MET A 117 -3.51 10.43 -25.02
N SER A 118 -2.48 10.93 -25.70
CA SER A 118 -2.53 11.26 -27.14
C SER A 118 -2.57 10.03 -28.04
N GLU A 119 -1.93 8.94 -27.63
CA GLU A 119 -1.80 7.74 -28.46
C GLU A 119 -3.08 6.91 -28.49
N LYS A 120 -3.46 6.41 -29.67
CA LYS A 120 -4.62 5.50 -29.82
C LYS A 120 -4.28 4.10 -29.31
N ASP A 121 -3.11 3.57 -29.66
CA ASP A 121 -2.61 2.30 -29.16
C ASP A 121 -1.96 2.47 -27.79
N LYS A 122 -2.77 2.29 -26.74
CA LYS A 122 -2.32 2.43 -25.35
C LYS A 122 -1.26 1.41 -24.96
N ARG A 123 -1.24 0.22 -25.56
CA ARG A 123 -0.24 -0.81 -25.25
C ARG A 123 1.13 -0.42 -25.79
N ARG A 124 1.19 -0.01 -27.06
CA ARG A 124 2.45 0.47 -27.67
C ARG A 124 2.96 1.72 -26.95
N ALA A 125 2.06 2.65 -26.62
CA ALA A 125 2.41 3.84 -25.86
C ALA A 125 3.02 3.50 -24.49
N PHE A 126 2.38 2.58 -23.76
CA PHE A 126 2.86 2.11 -22.46
C PHE A 126 4.26 1.48 -22.55
N LEU A 127 4.52 0.62 -23.53
CA LEU A 127 5.84 0.00 -23.72
C LEU A 127 6.92 1.04 -24.04
N LYS A 128 6.60 2.03 -24.88
CA LYS A 128 7.54 3.12 -25.19
C LYS A 128 7.83 3.99 -23.96
N ILE A 129 6.81 4.30 -23.17
CA ILE A 129 6.99 4.99 -21.88
C ILE A 129 7.89 4.16 -20.98
N CYS A 130 7.70 2.83 -20.92
CA CYS A 130 8.54 1.99 -20.08
C CYS A 130 10.03 2.07 -20.46
N ASN A 131 10.35 2.17 -21.74
CA ASN A 131 11.72 2.30 -22.21
C ASN A 131 12.34 3.68 -21.94
N ASN A 132 11.52 4.71 -21.71
CA ASN A 132 11.98 6.09 -21.48
C ASN A 132 11.75 6.57 -20.03
N PHE A 133 11.28 5.71 -19.14
CA PHE A 133 10.97 6.03 -17.75
C PHE A 133 11.42 4.85 -16.89
N ARG A 134 12.65 4.90 -16.38
CA ARG A 134 13.27 3.81 -15.61
C ARG A 134 12.76 3.82 -14.17
N PRO A 135 12.63 2.67 -13.50
CA PRO A 135 12.28 2.65 -12.10
C PRO A 135 13.43 3.16 -11.22
N VAL A 136 13.09 3.78 -10.09
CA VAL A 136 14.08 4.45 -9.21
C VAL A 136 13.85 4.15 -7.72
N MET A 137 12.96 3.21 -7.40
CA MET A 137 12.54 2.94 -6.03
C MET A 137 13.67 2.36 -5.16
N HIS A 138 14.64 1.67 -5.74
CA HIS A 138 15.79 1.14 -4.99
C HIS A 138 16.61 2.26 -4.31
N HIS A 139 16.58 3.49 -4.85
CA HIS A 139 17.22 4.64 -4.22
C HIS A 139 16.63 4.97 -2.85
N PHE A 140 15.36 4.65 -2.59
CA PHE A 140 14.73 4.87 -1.29
C PHE A 140 15.55 4.23 -0.17
N PHE A 141 16.05 3.02 -0.44
CA PHE A 141 16.83 2.26 0.52
C PHE A 141 18.26 2.77 0.64
N LEU A 142 18.88 3.17 -0.47
CA LEU A 142 20.25 3.68 -0.51
C LEU A 142 20.39 5.03 0.20
N GLU A 143 19.36 5.87 0.14
CA GLU A 143 19.36 7.19 0.75
C GLU A 143 19.15 7.14 2.28
N ARG A 144 18.49 6.10 2.79
CA ARG A 144 18.01 6.03 4.18
C ARG A 144 18.76 5.04 5.05
N PHE A 145 19.17 3.92 4.48
CA PHE A 145 19.83 2.84 5.22
C PHE A 145 21.28 2.73 4.77
N LEU A 146 22.15 3.53 5.41
CA LEU A 146 23.56 3.63 5.03
C LEU A 146 24.38 2.39 5.44
N LEU A 147 23.95 1.69 6.49
CA LEU A 147 24.58 0.44 6.93
C LEU A 147 24.04 -0.73 6.09
N PRO A 148 24.90 -1.57 5.48
CA PRO A 148 24.46 -2.68 4.64
C PRO A 148 23.53 -3.68 5.33
N ALA A 149 23.71 -3.90 6.63
CA ALA A 149 22.85 -4.77 7.42
C ALA A 149 21.42 -4.20 7.51
N ASP A 150 21.29 -2.91 7.84
CA ASP A 150 19.99 -2.23 7.93
C ASP A 150 19.32 -2.14 6.56
N TRP A 151 20.08 -1.79 5.52
CA TRP A 151 19.60 -1.79 4.14
C TRP A 151 18.99 -3.13 3.75
N PHE A 152 19.69 -4.22 4.06
CA PHE A 152 19.22 -5.57 3.74
C PHE A 152 17.96 -5.92 4.54
N GLN A 153 17.91 -5.62 5.84
CA GLN A 153 16.74 -5.89 6.68
C GLN A 153 15.52 -5.06 6.26
N SER A 154 15.68 -3.75 6.01
CA SER A 154 14.61 -2.87 5.57
C SER A 154 14.08 -3.27 4.19
N ARG A 155 14.96 -3.66 3.25
CA ARG A 155 14.50 -4.19 1.95
C ARG A 155 13.73 -5.51 2.08
N LEU A 156 14.13 -6.39 3.00
CA LEU A 156 13.36 -7.60 3.31
C LEU A 156 12.00 -7.26 3.93
N ALA A 157 11.95 -6.30 4.87
CA ALA A 157 10.71 -5.84 5.49
C ALA A 157 9.75 -5.22 4.45
N TYR A 158 10.26 -4.40 3.55
CA TYR A 158 9.52 -3.89 2.39
C TYR A 158 8.94 -5.02 1.54
N THR A 159 9.78 -5.96 1.09
CA THR A 159 9.35 -7.03 0.20
C THR A 159 8.29 -7.93 0.85
N ARG A 160 8.46 -8.23 2.14
CA ARG A 160 7.52 -9.03 2.94
C ARG A 160 6.18 -8.31 3.15
N SER A 161 6.21 -7.04 3.50
CA SER A 161 5.00 -6.24 3.70
C SER A 161 4.23 -6.04 2.40
N VAL A 162 4.91 -5.80 1.27
CA VAL A 162 4.28 -5.75 -0.06
C VAL A 162 3.64 -7.09 -0.41
N ALA A 163 4.31 -8.22 -0.18
CA ALA A 163 3.77 -9.55 -0.45
C ALA A 163 2.50 -9.85 0.39
N ALA A 164 2.56 -9.63 1.70
CA ALA A 164 1.43 -9.87 2.59
C ALA A 164 0.23 -8.99 2.21
N SER A 165 0.43 -7.67 2.08
CA SER A 165 -0.63 -6.73 1.72
C SER A 165 -1.21 -7.00 0.33
N SER A 166 -0.40 -7.46 -0.63
CA SER A 166 -0.89 -7.81 -1.97
C SER A 166 -1.84 -9.01 -1.96
N MET A 167 -1.47 -10.08 -1.25
CA MET A 167 -2.31 -11.29 -1.18
C MET A 167 -3.60 -11.02 -0.41
N VAL A 168 -3.50 -10.28 0.69
CA VAL A 168 -4.67 -9.97 1.51
C VAL A 168 -5.59 -8.98 0.80
N GLY A 169 -5.03 -7.94 0.17
CA GLY A 169 -5.76 -7.00 -0.66
C GLY A 169 -6.50 -7.69 -1.80
N TYR A 170 -5.87 -8.66 -2.47
CA TYR A 170 -6.53 -9.47 -3.49
C TYR A 170 -7.73 -10.25 -2.95
N ILE A 171 -7.58 -10.93 -1.82
CA ILE A 171 -8.64 -11.76 -1.23
C ILE A 171 -9.87 -10.94 -0.85
N VAL A 172 -9.67 -9.73 -0.34
CA VAL A 172 -10.77 -8.82 0.02
C VAL A 172 -11.26 -7.97 -1.15
N GLY A 173 -10.65 -8.08 -2.33
CA GLY A 173 -10.97 -7.26 -3.50
C GLY A 173 -10.73 -5.77 -3.27
N LEU A 174 -9.60 -5.41 -2.64
CA LEU A 174 -9.22 -4.03 -2.33
C LEU A 174 -8.83 -3.26 -3.59
N GLY A 175 -9.56 -2.19 -3.89
CA GLY A 175 -9.35 -1.29 -5.03
C GLY A 175 -8.85 0.11 -4.65
N ASP A 176 -8.75 0.99 -5.63
CA ASP A 176 -8.23 2.37 -5.53
C ASP A 176 -6.81 2.44 -4.93
N ARG A 177 -5.95 1.49 -5.34
CA ARG A 177 -4.56 1.37 -4.87
C ARG A 177 -3.61 2.26 -5.65
N HIS A 178 -3.92 3.55 -5.73
CA HIS A 178 -3.04 4.54 -6.32
C HIS A 178 -1.86 4.89 -5.40
N SER A 179 -0.79 5.49 -5.94
CA SER A 179 0.46 5.73 -5.20
C SER A 179 0.34 6.65 -3.98
N MET A 180 -0.76 7.41 -3.83
CA MET A 180 -1.02 8.20 -2.62
C MET A 180 -1.69 7.41 -1.47
N ASN A 181 -2.23 6.22 -1.76
CA ASN A 181 -2.89 5.34 -0.77
C ASN A 181 -1.98 4.23 -0.28
N ILE A 182 -0.72 4.23 -0.74
CA ILE A 182 0.32 3.32 -0.28
C ILE A 182 1.40 4.18 0.32
N LEU A 183 1.55 4.09 1.63
CA LEU A 183 2.58 4.76 2.40
C LEU A 183 3.77 3.82 2.57
N ILE A 184 4.96 4.39 2.70
CA ILE A 184 6.16 3.68 3.11
C ILE A 184 6.69 4.29 4.41
N ASP A 185 6.93 3.44 5.40
CA ASP A 185 7.53 3.81 6.67
C ASP A 185 9.02 4.11 6.46
N GLN A 186 9.47 5.30 6.84
CA GLN A 186 10.82 5.77 6.52
C GLN A 186 11.91 5.08 7.35
N ASP A 187 11.55 4.51 8.51
CA ASP A 187 12.49 3.90 9.44
C ASP A 187 12.57 2.39 9.25
N THR A 188 11.46 1.75 8.84
CA THR A 188 11.38 0.28 8.69
C THR A 188 11.25 -0.18 7.24
N ALA A 189 10.90 0.73 6.32
CA ALA A 189 10.53 0.45 4.93
C ALA A 189 9.31 -0.47 4.75
N GLU A 190 8.54 -0.76 5.80
CA GLU A 190 7.28 -1.48 5.65
C GLU A 190 6.24 -0.62 4.91
N VAL A 191 5.45 -1.24 4.03
CA VAL A 191 4.34 -0.56 3.35
C VAL A 191 3.07 -0.58 4.17
N VAL A 192 2.33 0.52 4.14
CA VAL A 192 1.05 0.69 4.82
C VAL A 192 0.02 1.14 3.81
N HIS A 193 -1.07 0.39 3.66
CA HIS A 193 -2.17 0.77 2.78
C HIS A 193 -3.16 1.60 3.60
N ILE A 194 -3.57 2.76 3.09
CA ILE A 194 -4.58 3.61 3.72
C ILE A 194 -5.79 3.76 2.83
N ASP A 195 -6.88 4.33 3.37
CA ASP A 195 -8.11 4.65 2.63
C ASP A 195 -8.73 3.38 2.03
N LEU A 196 -9.16 2.46 2.90
CA LEU A 196 -9.53 1.08 2.55
C LEU A 196 -11.00 0.93 2.15
N GLY A 197 -11.74 2.04 2.01
CA GLY A 197 -13.18 2.03 1.74
C GLY A 197 -13.57 1.35 0.41
N VAL A 198 -12.70 1.34 -0.60
CA VAL A 198 -12.96 0.62 -1.86
C VAL A 198 -12.53 -0.83 -1.72
N ALA A 199 -13.43 -1.69 -1.25
CA ALA A 199 -13.19 -3.13 -1.06
C ALA A 199 -14.28 -3.98 -1.76
N PHE A 200 -14.16 -5.31 -1.71
CA PHE A 200 -15.09 -6.27 -2.31
C PHE A 200 -15.35 -6.03 -3.80
N GLU A 201 -14.28 -5.84 -4.57
CA GLU A 201 -14.30 -5.68 -6.04
C GLU A 201 -14.97 -4.37 -6.52
N GLN A 202 -15.25 -3.43 -5.62
CA GLN A 202 -15.79 -2.11 -5.98
C GLN A 202 -14.86 -1.31 -6.91
N GLY A 203 -13.56 -1.64 -6.94
CA GLY A 203 -12.60 -1.05 -7.88
C GLY A 203 -12.96 -1.27 -9.36
N LEU A 204 -13.75 -2.30 -9.68
CA LEU A 204 -14.26 -2.56 -11.02
C LEU A 204 -15.36 -1.58 -11.45
N MET A 205 -16.02 -0.93 -10.48
CA MET A 205 -17.13 0.02 -10.70
C MET A 205 -16.66 1.48 -10.81
N LEU A 206 -15.36 1.74 -10.68
CA LEU A 206 -14.79 3.08 -10.87
C LEU A 206 -14.94 3.53 -12.33
N LYS A 207 -14.91 4.86 -12.56
CA LYS A 207 -14.96 5.46 -13.90
C LYS A 207 -13.92 4.85 -14.86
N THR A 208 -12.77 4.47 -14.34
CA THR A 208 -11.78 3.66 -15.03
C THR A 208 -11.58 2.39 -14.21
N PRO A 209 -12.14 1.24 -14.63
CA PRO A 209 -12.09 0.01 -13.85
C PRO A 209 -10.66 -0.45 -13.57
N GLU A 210 -10.36 -0.76 -12.32
CA GLU A 210 -9.08 -1.36 -11.93
C GLU A 210 -9.11 -2.86 -12.20
N ARG A 211 -8.51 -3.29 -13.32
CA ARG A 211 -8.48 -4.71 -13.75
C ARG A 211 -7.27 -5.49 -13.22
N VAL A 212 -6.45 -4.87 -12.39
CA VAL A 212 -5.26 -5.50 -11.80
C VAL A 212 -5.59 -5.96 -10.37
N PRO A 213 -5.13 -7.16 -9.94
CA PRO A 213 -5.51 -7.73 -8.64
C PRO A 213 -4.92 -6.96 -7.46
N PHE A 214 -3.76 -6.32 -7.66
CA PHE A 214 -3.08 -5.46 -6.71
C PHE A 214 -2.01 -4.65 -7.45
N ARG A 215 -1.48 -3.62 -6.79
CA ARG A 215 -0.47 -2.74 -7.39
C ARG A 215 0.92 -3.42 -7.34
N LEU A 216 1.41 -3.88 -8.49
CA LEU A 216 2.78 -4.41 -8.66
C LEU A 216 3.48 -3.75 -9.85
N THR A 217 3.72 -2.44 -9.75
CA THR A 217 4.34 -1.65 -10.82
C THR A 217 5.86 -1.82 -10.87
N ARG A 218 6.52 -1.35 -11.93
CA ARG A 218 7.99 -1.46 -12.10
C ARG A 218 8.78 -0.87 -10.93
N ASP A 219 8.35 0.27 -10.38
CA ASP A 219 8.97 0.84 -9.17
C ASP A 219 8.81 -0.06 -7.93
N ILE A 220 7.67 -0.75 -7.77
CA ILE A 220 7.46 -1.66 -6.62
C ILE A 220 8.40 -2.87 -6.73
N ILE A 221 8.55 -3.40 -7.94
CA ILE A 221 9.45 -4.53 -8.21
C ILE A 221 10.91 -4.11 -8.01
N ASP A 222 11.29 -2.92 -8.48
CA ASP A 222 12.64 -2.37 -8.33
C ASP A 222 13.05 -2.23 -6.85
N GLY A 223 12.11 -1.83 -5.98
CA GLY A 223 12.33 -1.79 -4.53
C GLY A 223 12.64 -3.15 -3.89
N MET A 224 12.31 -4.27 -4.53
CA MET A 224 12.62 -5.62 -4.04
C MET A 224 14.08 -6.02 -4.27
N GLY A 225 14.78 -5.29 -5.15
CA GLY A 225 16.15 -5.56 -5.55
C GLY A 225 16.24 -6.51 -6.75
N VAL A 226 17.45 -7.06 -6.97
CA VAL A 226 17.81 -7.76 -8.21
C VAL A 226 16.97 -9.00 -8.52
N THR A 227 16.47 -9.70 -7.49
CA THR A 227 15.61 -10.88 -7.70
C THR A 227 14.18 -10.50 -8.07
N GLY A 228 13.79 -9.24 -7.89
CA GLY A 228 12.45 -8.73 -8.17
C GLY A 228 11.38 -9.58 -7.48
N VAL A 229 10.42 -10.05 -8.27
CA VAL A 229 9.30 -10.88 -7.79
C VAL A 229 9.72 -12.32 -7.47
N GLU A 230 10.80 -12.79 -8.07
CA GLU A 230 11.33 -14.13 -7.83
C GLU A 230 12.13 -14.14 -6.51
N GLY A 231 11.93 -15.18 -5.71
CA GLY A 231 12.52 -15.28 -4.37
C GLY A 231 11.59 -14.80 -3.27
N VAL A 232 11.99 -13.77 -2.51
CA VAL A 232 11.33 -13.41 -1.24
C VAL A 232 9.86 -13.07 -1.45
N PHE A 233 9.53 -12.26 -2.47
CA PHE A 233 8.16 -11.85 -2.75
C PHE A 233 7.26 -13.07 -3.02
N ARG A 234 7.57 -13.87 -4.06
CA ARG A 234 6.80 -15.09 -4.40
C ARG A 234 6.63 -16.02 -3.20
N ARG A 235 7.70 -16.31 -2.45
CA ARG A 235 7.65 -17.20 -1.29
C ARG A 235 6.77 -16.67 -0.17
N CYS A 236 6.80 -15.35 0.08
CA CYS A 236 5.93 -14.73 1.07
C CYS A 236 4.47 -14.74 0.60
N CYS A 237 4.19 -14.54 -0.68
CA CYS A 237 2.86 -14.66 -1.25
C CYS A 237 2.29 -16.07 -1.07
N GLU A 238 3.04 -17.10 -1.47
CA GLU A 238 2.66 -18.52 -1.31
C GLU A 238 2.33 -18.86 0.15
N LYS A 239 3.18 -18.44 1.09
CA LYS A 239 2.98 -18.70 2.52
C LYS A 239 1.82 -17.92 3.10
N THR A 240 1.61 -16.66 2.69
CA THR A 240 0.45 -15.86 3.12
C THR A 240 -0.85 -16.54 2.67
N LEU A 241 -0.93 -16.90 1.38
CA LEU A 241 -2.09 -17.59 0.82
C LEU A 241 -2.34 -18.95 1.49
N SER A 242 -1.28 -19.72 1.74
CA SER A 242 -1.40 -21.00 2.45
C SER A 242 -1.96 -20.84 3.85
N VAL A 243 -1.50 -19.84 4.62
CA VAL A 243 -2.02 -19.57 5.97
C VAL A 243 -3.48 -19.14 5.90
N ILE A 244 -3.85 -18.25 4.98
CA ILE A 244 -5.23 -17.79 4.86
C ILE A 244 -6.16 -18.94 4.46
N ASN A 245 -5.78 -19.73 3.46
CA ASN A 245 -6.56 -20.87 3.00
C ASN A 245 -6.78 -21.94 4.09
N ASN A 246 -5.75 -22.23 4.89
CA ASN A 246 -5.85 -23.18 6.00
C ASN A 246 -6.79 -22.68 7.13
N ASN A 247 -7.04 -21.38 7.18
CA ASN A 247 -7.93 -20.75 8.16
C ASN A 247 -9.24 -20.25 7.52
N ASN A 248 -9.59 -20.71 6.32
CA ASN A 248 -10.77 -20.24 5.56
C ASN A 248 -12.09 -20.27 6.35
N ILE A 249 -12.27 -21.25 7.25
CA ILE A 249 -13.47 -21.37 8.09
C ILE A 249 -13.63 -20.16 9.02
N ALA A 250 -12.53 -19.56 9.47
CA ALA A 250 -12.55 -18.39 10.34
C ALA A 250 -12.83 -17.08 9.58
N PHE A 251 -12.60 -17.04 8.26
CA PHE A 251 -12.84 -15.86 7.42
C PHE A 251 -14.23 -15.87 6.77
N PHE A 252 -14.70 -17.04 6.38
CA PHE A 252 -16.01 -17.27 5.80
C PHE A 252 -16.64 -18.45 6.53
N PRO A 253 -17.28 -18.25 7.69
CA PRO A 253 -18.03 -19.33 8.32
C PRO A 253 -19.03 -19.81 7.28
N LYS A 254 -18.90 -21.07 6.85
CA LYS A 254 -19.90 -21.70 5.99
C LYS A 254 -21.23 -21.43 6.67
N GLN A 255 -22.16 -20.79 5.97
CA GLN A 255 -23.57 -20.89 6.36
C GLN A 255 -23.84 -22.39 6.43
N VAL A 256 -23.96 -22.91 7.65
CA VAL A 256 -24.46 -24.26 7.88
C VAL A 256 -25.84 -24.22 7.28
N GLY A 257 -25.99 -24.87 6.12
CA GLY A 257 -27.25 -24.95 5.42
C GLY A 257 -28.29 -25.49 6.39
N VAL A 258 -29.29 -24.67 6.67
CA VAL A 258 -30.57 -25.15 7.16
C VAL A 258 -31.19 -25.85 5.96
N GLY A 259 -31.11 -27.18 5.96
CA GLY A 259 -31.73 -28.09 5.01
C GLY A 259 -32.17 -29.34 5.75
#